data_AF-A0A6B1G2E9-F1
#
_entry.id   AF-A0A6B1G2E9-F1
#
_cell.length_a   1.000
_cell.length_b   1.000
_cell.length_c   1.000
_cell.angle_alpha   90.00
_cell.angle_beta   90.00
_cell.angle_gamma   90.00
#
_symmetry.space_group_name_H-M   'P 1'
#
loop_
_entity.id
_entity.type
_entity.pdbx_description
1 polymer ?
#
loop_
_entity_poly.entity_id
_entity_poly.type
_entity_poly.pdbx_seq_one_letter_code
_entity_poly.pdbx_strand_id
1 'polypeptide(L)'
;MGAMQEDDGTPAFGPTALATPANLVTVARIAASPLFIWMIVRTDEARWSTFAVGFAVAMTDYLDGWLARRHGTTRAGAFLDPLADKVLVLGGMAALVWNGQFHAVPVIVIAARELLISAYRSRAGRQGITVPATKLAKWKTFVQLWAIGFAVMPPLATNAHWIATLTLWVAVALTAWTGWSYLRSARAVAAAQIGDDASS
;
A
#
# COMPACT_ATOMS: atom_id res chain seq x y z
N MET A 1 15.75 -13.23 -41.28
CA MET A 1 16.04 -14.22 -40.22
C MET A 1 16.45 -13.40 -38.99
N GLY A 2 15.46 -13.03 -38.16
CA GLY A 2 15.69 -12.13 -37.03
C GLY A 2 16.49 -12.84 -35.95
N ALA A 3 17.61 -12.23 -35.54
CA ALA A 3 18.39 -12.72 -34.42
C ALA A 3 17.50 -12.77 -33.18
N MET A 4 17.28 -13.99 -32.67
CA MET A 4 16.84 -14.20 -31.30
C MET A 4 17.85 -13.51 -30.39
N GLN A 5 17.46 -12.37 -29.81
CA GLN A 5 18.16 -11.80 -28.66
C GLN A 5 18.06 -12.83 -27.54
N GLU A 6 19.21 -13.41 -27.18
CA GLU A 6 19.35 -14.20 -25.98
C GLU A 6 19.03 -13.29 -24.79
N ASP A 7 17.95 -13.62 -24.08
CA ASP A 7 17.59 -13.00 -22.81
C ASP A 7 18.59 -13.50 -21.77
N ASP A 8 19.71 -12.79 -21.62
CA ASP A 8 20.84 -13.09 -20.75
C ASP A 8 20.53 -12.86 -19.25
N GLY A 9 19.25 -12.68 -18.90
CA GLY A 9 18.78 -12.51 -17.52
C GLY A 9 19.22 -11.20 -16.88
N THR A 10 19.90 -10.35 -17.65
CA THR A 10 20.37 -9.04 -17.23
C THR A 10 19.19 -8.06 -17.19
N PRO A 11 18.86 -7.46 -16.03
CA PRO A 11 17.73 -6.55 -15.95
C PRO A 11 17.92 -5.36 -16.90
N ALA A 12 16.89 -5.09 -17.73
CA ALA A 12 16.91 -4.04 -18.74
C ALA A 12 17.19 -2.63 -18.19
N PHE A 13 16.88 -2.38 -16.91
CA PHE A 13 17.21 -1.13 -16.23
C PHE A 13 18.03 -1.36 -14.95
N GLY A 14 19.07 -0.54 -14.78
CA GLY A 14 19.90 -0.57 -13.58
C GLY A 14 19.25 0.06 -12.34
N PRO A 15 19.80 -0.17 -11.12
CA PRO A 15 19.22 0.30 -9.85
C PRO A 15 19.11 1.83 -9.69
N THR A 16 19.85 2.60 -10.48
CA THR A 16 19.86 4.07 -10.53
C THR A 16 18.89 4.66 -11.54
N ALA A 17 18.30 3.85 -12.43
CA ALA A 17 17.43 4.33 -13.48
C ALA A 17 16.17 4.99 -12.88
N LEU A 18 15.89 6.22 -13.32
CA LEU A 18 14.72 6.98 -12.88
C LEU A 18 13.56 6.84 -13.87
N ALA A 19 13.86 6.92 -15.17
CA ALA A 19 12.89 6.81 -16.25
C ALA A 19 12.72 5.34 -16.67
N THR A 20 12.04 4.55 -15.83
CA THR A 20 11.59 3.20 -16.20
C THR A 20 10.08 3.18 -16.39
N PRO A 21 9.56 2.27 -17.23
CA PRO A 21 8.13 2.08 -17.37
C PRO A 21 7.42 1.81 -16.03
N ALA A 22 8.05 1.07 -15.11
CA ALA A 22 7.51 0.79 -13.78
C ALA A 22 7.37 2.09 -12.96
N ASN A 23 8.44 2.90 -12.88
CA ASN A 23 8.41 4.15 -12.14
C ASN A 23 7.40 5.15 -12.72
N LEU A 24 7.22 5.19 -14.04
CA LEU A 24 6.21 6.05 -14.68
C LEU A 24 4.79 5.67 -14.24
N VAL A 25 4.50 4.37 -14.16
CA VAL A 25 3.22 3.87 -13.67
C VAL A 25 3.01 4.22 -12.20
N THR A 26 4.02 4.07 -11.34
CA THR A 26 3.96 4.49 -9.93
C THR A 26 3.69 6.00 -9.79
N VAL A 27 4.39 6.84 -10.56
CA VAL A 27 4.21 8.30 -10.55
C VAL A 27 2.81 8.68 -11.06
N ALA A 28 2.34 8.03 -12.12
CA ALA A 28 0.98 8.22 -12.63
C ALA A 28 -0.06 7.86 -11.56
N ARG A 29 0.15 6.78 -10.77
CA ARG A 29 -0.72 6.44 -9.63
C ARG A 29 -0.73 7.53 -8.58
N ILE A 30 0.43 8.06 -8.21
CA ILE A 30 0.54 9.15 -7.23
C ILE A 30 -0.25 10.37 -7.72
N ALA A 31 -0.17 10.71 -9.01
CA ALA A 31 -0.92 11.82 -9.59
C ALA A 31 -2.43 11.55 -9.71
N ALA A 32 -2.83 10.31 -9.99
CA ALA A 32 -4.24 9.92 -10.14
C ALA A 32 -4.96 9.71 -8.79
N SER A 33 -4.23 9.39 -7.72
CA SER A 33 -4.81 9.15 -6.39
C SER A 33 -5.55 10.39 -5.84
N PRO A 34 -5.02 11.62 -5.92
CA PRO A 34 -5.76 12.85 -5.58
C PRO A 34 -7.05 13.03 -6.37
N LEU A 35 -7.08 12.66 -7.66
CA LEU A 35 -8.30 12.71 -8.46
C LEU A 35 -9.35 11.74 -7.90
N PHE A 36 -8.96 10.50 -7.60
CA PHE A 36 -9.85 9.53 -6.97
C PHE A 36 -10.40 10.02 -5.62
N ILE A 37 -9.53 10.57 -4.76
CA ILE A 37 -9.90 11.16 -3.47
C ILE A 37 -10.90 12.32 -3.66
N TRP A 38 -10.62 13.22 -4.61
CA TRP A 38 -11.50 14.34 -4.94
C TRP A 38 -12.87 13.86 -5.44
N MET A 39 -12.90 12.82 -6.27
CA MET A 39 -14.15 12.23 -6.76
C MET A 39 -15.00 11.65 -5.65
N ILE A 40 -14.39 11.07 -4.60
CA ILE A 40 -15.13 10.65 -3.41
C ILE A 40 -15.68 11.90 -2.71
N VAL A 41 -14.82 12.84 -2.30
CA VAL A 41 -15.21 14.03 -1.51
C VAL A 41 -16.30 14.88 -2.18
N ARG A 42 -16.36 14.90 -3.51
CA ARG A 42 -17.28 15.81 -4.23
C ARG A 42 -18.74 15.39 -4.20
N THR A 43 -19.06 14.14 -3.85
CA THR A 43 -20.40 13.56 -3.92
C THR A 43 -20.64 12.60 -2.75
N ASP A 44 -21.79 12.71 -2.10
CA ASP A 44 -22.16 11.79 -1.01
C ASP A 44 -22.64 10.43 -1.55
N GLU A 45 -22.98 10.38 -2.83
CA GLU A 45 -23.45 9.18 -3.53
C GLU A 45 -22.32 8.40 -4.20
N ALA A 46 -22.37 7.08 -4.09
CA ALA A 46 -21.49 6.19 -4.83
C ALA A 46 -21.78 6.23 -6.34
N ARG A 47 -20.73 6.34 -7.16
CA ARG A 47 -20.81 6.43 -8.63
C ARG A 47 -19.93 5.38 -9.28
N TRP A 48 -20.42 4.79 -10.37
CA TRP A 48 -19.63 3.86 -11.18
C TRP A 48 -18.34 4.47 -11.71
N SER A 49 -18.33 5.79 -11.99
CA SER A 49 -17.11 6.49 -12.39
C SER A 49 -16.06 6.50 -11.28
N THR A 50 -16.44 6.77 -10.04
CA THR A 50 -15.53 6.75 -8.87
C THR A 50 -14.99 5.34 -8.64
N PHE A 51 -15.83 4.32 -8.72
CA PHE A 51 -15.40 2.92 -8.64
C PHE A 51 -14.43 2.55 -9.78
N ALA A 52 -14.76 2.89 -11.03
CA ALA A 52 -13.93 2.57 -12.19
C ALA A 52 -12.55 3.25 -12.12
N VAL A 53 -12.50 4.52 -11.74
CA VAL A 53 -11.23 5.26 -11.54
C VAL A 53 -10.43 4.64 -10.40
N GLY A 54 -11.04 4.41 -9.23
CA GLY A 54 -10.35 3.79 -8.10
C GLY A 54 -9.81 2.38 -8.43
N PHE A 55 -10.61 1.57 -9.13
CA PHE A 55 -10.21 0.25 -9.58
C PHE A 55 -9.04 0.30 -10.58
N ALA A 56 -9.10 1.20 -11.57
CA ALA A 56 -8.01 1.38 -12.53
C ALA A 56 -6.72 1.82 -11.83
N VAL A 57 -6.80 2.79 -10.92
CA VAL A 57 -5.67 3.26 -10.12
C VAL A 57 -5.08 2.13 -9.27
N ALA A 58 -5.91 1.33 -8.60
CA ALA A 58 -5.43 0.18 -7.83
C ALA A 58 -4.77 -0.89 -8.72
N MET A 59 -5.31 -1.14 -9.92
CA MET A 59 -4.77 -2.13 -10.85
C MET A 59 -3.38 -1.73 -11.38
N THR A 60 -3.05 -0.43 -11.40
CA THR A 60 -1.71 0.01 -11.80
C THR A 60 -0.60 -0.55 -10.89
N ASP A 61 -0.89 -0.95 -9.65
CA ASP A 61 0.06 -1.60 -8.70
C ASP A 61 0.43 -3.02 -9.09
N TYR A 62 -0.51 -3.70 -9.75
CA TYR A 62 -0.18 -4.98 -10.34
C TYR A 62 0.73 -4.80 -11.56
N LEU A 63 0.48 -3.75 -12.34
CA LEU A 63 1.18 -3.47 -13.58
C LEU A 63 2.63 -3.05 -13.35
N ASP A 64 2.91 -2.09 -12.46
CA ASP A 64 4.29 -1.67 -12.16
C ASP A 64 5.11 -2.80 -11.54
N GLY A 65 4.53 -3.61 -10.66
CA GLY A 65 5.17 -4.78 -10.07
C GLY A 65 5.47 -5.86 -11.11
N TRP A 66 4.58 -6.10 -12.07
CA TRP A 66 4.85 -6.98 -13.20
C TRP A 66 6.00 -6.44 -14.06
N LEU A 67 6.01 -5.14 -14.30
CA LEU A 67 6.99 -4.47 -15.15
C LEU A 67 8.38 -4.44 -14.48
N ALA A 68 8.44 -4.24 -13.17
CA ALA A 68 9.66 -4.30 -12.36
C ALA A 68 10.24 -5.71 -12.27
N ARG A 69 9.39 -6.76 -12.20
CA ARG A 69 9.85 -8.15 -12.26
C ARG A 69 10.49 -8.50 -13.61
N ARG A 70 10.03 -7.88 -14.70
CA ARG A 70 10.51 -8.16 -16.05
C ARG A 70 11.71 -7.31 -16.46
N HIS A 71 11.80 -6.06 -15.98
CA HIS A 71 12.81 -5.11 -16.45
C HIS A 71 13.81 -4.66 -15.37
N GLY A 72 13.67 -5.15 -14.14
CA GLY A 72 14.52 -4.78 -13.00
C GLY A 72 13.86 -3.78 -12.05
N THR A 73 14.14 -3.93 -10.76
CA THR A 73 13.65 -3.04 -9.70
C THR A 73 14.61 -1.87 -9.50
N THR A 74 14.09 -0.64 -9.39
CA THR A 74 14.90 0.56 -9.17
C THR A 74 14.79 1.05 -7.73
N ARG A 75 15.80 1.79 -7.25
CA ARG A 75 15.75 2.41 -5.91
C ARG A 75 14.63 3.45 -5.79
N ALA A 76 14.35 4.17 -6.87
CA ALA A 76 13.26 5.15 -6.92
C ALA A 76 11.90 4.46 -6.80
N GLY A 77 11.63 3.42 -7.60
CA GLY A 77 10.40 2.64 -7.53
C GLY A 77 10.18 2.04 -6.13
N ALA A 78 11.21 1.40 -5.56
CA ALA A 78 11.14 0.82 -4.21
C ALA A 78 10.80 1.84 -3.10
N PHE A 79 11.09 3.12 -3.31
CA PHE A 79 10.71 4.21 -2.41
C PHE A 79 9.32 4.78 -2.73
N LEU A 80 8.99 4.93 -4.02
CA LEU A 80 7.74 5.52 -4.49
C LEU A 80 6.54 4.58 -4.30
N ASP A 81 6.69 3.26 -4.47
CA ASP A 81 5.56 2.32 -4.39
C ASP A 81 4.89 2.35 -3.00
N PRO A 82 5.63 2.27 -1.87
CA PRO A 82 5.02 2.34 -0.54
C PRO A 82 4.40 3.71 -0.24
N LEU A 83 4.82 4.78 -0.92
CA LEU A 83 4.23 6.10 -0.78
C LEU A 83 2.92 6.18 -1.57
N ALA A 84 2.92 5.73 -2.83
CA ALA A 84 1.76 5.68 -3.69
C ALA A 84 0.62 4.86 -3.07
N ASP A 85 0.93 3.68 -2.54
CA ASP A 85 -0.02 2.81 -1.84
C ASP A 85 -0.72 3.54 -0.68
N LYS A 86 0.06 4.26 0.16
CA LYS A 86 -0.50 5.00 1.30
C LYS A 86 -1.36 6.17 0.89
N VAL A 87 -0.96 6.92 -0.15
CA VAL A 87 -1.75 8.05 -0.64
C VAL A 87 -3.11 7.54 -1.12
N LEU A 88 -3.13 6.46 -1.90
CA LEU A 88 -4.36 5.86 -2.39
C LEU A 88 -5.24 5.33 -1.25
N VAL A 89 -4.68 4.48 -0.38
CA VAL A 89 -5.46 3.80 0.66
C VAL A 89 -5.88 4.75 1.78
N LEU A 90 -4.93 5.45 2.41
CA LEU A 90 -5.25 6.34 3.54
C LEU A 90 -6.03 7.57 3.07
N GLY A 91 -5.70 8.11 1.90
CA GLY A 91 -6.45 9.21 1.31
C GLY A 91 -7.88 8.81 0.93
N GLY A 92 -8.06 7.64 0.30
CA GLY A 92 -9.38 7.11 -0.02
C GLY A 92 -10.22 6.84 1.22
N MET A 93 -9.64 6.25 2.27
CA MET A 93 -10.34 6.05 3.54
C MET A 93 -10.70 7.37 4.22
N ALA A 94 -9.80 8.36 4.22
CA ALA A 94 -10.08 9.68 4.79
C ALA A 94 -11.23 10.38 4.04
N ALA A 95 -11.28 10.27 2.71
CA ALA A 95 -12.39 10.79 1.91
C ALA A 95 -13.72 10.08 2.23
N LEU A 96 -13.69 8.77 2.48
CA LEU A 96 -14.88 8.03 2.89
C LEU A 96 -15.34 8.38 4.32
N VAL A 97 -14.41 8.74 5.22
CA VAL A 97 -14.76 9.30 6.53
C VAL A 97 -15.40 10.68 6.36
N TRP A 98 -14.87 11.49 5.45
CA TRP A 98 -15.37 12.84 5.19
C TRP A 98 -16.83 12.85 4.74
N ASN A 99 -17.24 11.95 3.84
CA ASN A 99 -18.65 11.82 3.40
C ASN A 99 -19.50 10.95 4.33
N GLY A 100 -19.00 10.58 5.52
CA GLY A 100 -19.74 9.78 6.50
C GLY A 100 -19.93 8.30 6.14
N GLN A 101 -19.32 7.81 5.05
CA GLN A 101 -19.39 6.41 4.64
C GLN A 101 -18.61 5.51 5.60
N PHE A 102 -17.46 5.97 6.12
CA PHE A 102 -16.65 5.26 7.11
C PHE A 102 -16.63 5.98 8.46
N HIS A 103 -16.59 5.20 9.54
CA HIS A 103 -16.34 5.75 10.87
C HIS A 103 -14.86 6.13 11.02
N ALA A 104 -14.57 7.25 11.69
CA ALA A 104 -13.20 7.76 11.81
C ALA A 104 -12.27 6.83 12.61
N VAL A 105 -12.78 6.18 13.67
CA VAL A 105 -11.97 5.33 14.57
C VAL A 105 -11.22 4.21 13.84
N PRO A 106 -11.85 3.31 13.06
CA PRO A 106 -11.12 2.26 12.36
C PRO A 106 -10.07 2.81 11.39
N VAL A 107 -10.37 3.91 10.71
CA VAL A 107 -9.45 4.56 9.76
C VAL A 107 -8.25 5.17 10.47
N ILE A 108 -8.45 5.84 11.62
CA ILE A 108 -7.37 6.39 12.44
C ILE A 108 -6.45 5.29 12.95
N VAL A 109 -7.01 4.16 13.43
CA VAL A 109 -6.22 3.00 13.90
C VAL A 109 -5.34 2.45 12.77
N ILE A 110 -5.91 2.29 11.58
CA ILE A 110 -5.17 1.85 10.39
C ILE A 110 -4.07 2.85 10.04
N ALA A 111 -4.40 4.13 9.90
CA ALA A 111 -3.46 5.19 9.53
C ALA A 111 -2.30 5.31 10.51
N ALA A 112 -2.59 5.34 11.82
CA ALA A 112 -1.57 5.41 12.86
C ALA A 112 -0.59 4.23 12.75
N ARG A 113 -1.10 3.00 12.62
CA ARG A 113 -0.26 1.81 12.50
C ARG A 113 0.58 1.83 11.22
N GLU A 114 0.01 2.20 10.08
CA GLU A 114 0.71 2.26 8.80
C GLU A 114 1.86 3.28 8.80
N LEU A 115 1.61 4.46 9.36
CA LEU A 115 2.61 5.52 9.47
C LEU A 115 3.72 5.15 10.47
N LEU A 116 3.37 4.64 11.65
CA LEU A 116 4.33 4.25 12.69
C LEU A 116 5.30 3.18 12.19
N ILE A 117 4.80 2.11 11.56
CA ILE A 117 5.66 1.01 11.09
C ILE A 117 6.48 1.44 9.88
N SER A 118 5.96 2.32 9.04
CA SER A 118 6.73 2.86 7.91
C SER A 118 7.85 3.78 8.38
N ALA A 119 7.58 4.64 9.36
CA ALA A 119 8.59 5.50 9.98
C ALA A 119 9.67 4.67 10.68
N TYR A 120 9.28 3.65 11.44
CA TYR A 120 10.23 2.74 12.08
C TYR A 120 11.08 2.01 11.03
N ARG A 121 10.48 1.42 9.99
CA ARG A 121 11.23 0.70 8.95
C ARG A 121 12.19 1.62 8.22
N SER A 122 11.78 2.86 7.94
CA SER A 122 12.65 3.88 7.34
C SER A 122 13.86 4.18 8.23
N ARG A 123 13.65 4.33 9.55
CA ARG A 123 14.74 4.56 10.50
C ARG A 123 15.66 3.36 10.65
N ALA A 124 15.11 2.15 10.80
CA ALA A 124 15.88 0.90 10.92
C ALA A 124 16.70 0.63 9.65
N GLY A 125 16.14 0.88 8.46
CA GLY A 125 16.86 0.73 7.20
C GLY A 125 18.06 1.68 7.06
N ARG A 126 17.99 2.89 7.63
CA ARG A 126 19.14 3.81 7.69
C ARG A 126 20.26 3.33 8.62
N GLN A 127 19.95 2.40 9.53
CA GLN A 127 20.91 1.76 10.45
C GLN A 127 21.38 0.38 9.93
N GLY A 128 21.04 0.00 8.69
CA GLY A 128 21.41 -1.29 8.12
C GLY A 128 20.57 -2.48 8.61
N ILE A 129 19.55 -2.25 9.45
CA ILE A 129 18.70 -3.31 9.98
C ILE A 129 17.54 -3.55 9.00
N THR A 130 17.54 -4.71 8.35
CA THR A 130 16.45 -5.14 7.49
C THR A 130 15.36 -5.81 8.32
N VAL A 131 14.18 -5.19 8.36
CA VAL A 131 13.03 -5.77 9.06
C VAL A 131 12.14 -6.50 8.05
N PRO A 132 12.12 -7.85 8.06
CA PRO A 132 11.38 -8.62 7.07
C PRO A 132 9.88 -8.33 7.16
N ALA A 133 9.24 -8.22 6.00
CA ALA A 133 7.79 -8.05 5.91
C ALA A 133 7.09 -9.40 6.10
N THR A 134 6.11 -9.46 7.00
CA THR A 134 5.27 -10.65 7.19
C THR A 134 4.32 -10.86 6.01
N LYS A 135 4.05 -12.12 5.61
CA LYS A 135 3.06 -12.45 4.55
C LYS A 135 1.68 -11.84 4.80
N LEU A 136 1.27 -11.76 6.07
CA LEU A 136 0.00 -11.14 6.48
C LEU A 136 -0.08 -9.63 6.15
N ALA A 137 1.07 -8.96 6.05
CA ALA A 137 1.13 -7.55 5.67
C ALA A 137 0.86 -7.32 4.17
N LYS A 138 0.92 -8.37 3.33
CA LYS A 138 0.48 -8.28 1.93
C LYS A 138 -1.05 -8.30 1.85
N TRP A 139 -1.69 -9.14 2.64
CA TRP A 139 -3.16 -9.28 2.65
C TRP A 139 -3.88 -8.06 3.22
N LYS A 140 -3.29 -7.34 4.19
CA LYS A 140 -3.95 -6.17 4.79
C LYS A 140 -4.33 -5.11 3.74
N THR A 141 -3.44 -4.79 2.80
CA THR A 141 -3.63 -3.72 1.82
C THR A 141 -4.72 -4.12 0.84
N PHE A 142 -4.72 -5.39 0.44
CA PHE A 142 -5.79 -5.96 -0.37
C PHE A 142 -7.16 -5.77 0.30
N VAL A 143 -7.29 -6.18 1.58
CA VAL A 143 -8.55 -6.01 2.32
C VAL A 143 -8.95 -4.54 2.47
N GLN A 144 -7.99 -3.64 2.67
CA GLN A 144 -8.24 -2.19 2.75
C GLN A 144 -8.76 -1.63 1.41
N LEU A 145 -8.15 -2.02 0.28
CA LEU A 145 -8.60 -1.63 -1.05
C LEU A 145 -10.00 -2.18 -1.37
N TRP A 146 -10.30 -3.42 -0.95
CA TRP A 146 -11.66 -3.97 -1.08
C TRP A 146 -12.68 -3.23 -0.23
N ALA A 147 -12.34 -2.84 1.01
CA ALA A 147 -13.22 -2.03 1.83
C ALA A 147 -13.57 -0.71 1.12
N ILE A 148 -12.56 -0.02 0.58
CA ILE A 148 -12.76 1.21 -0.20
C ILE A 148 -13.61 0.93 -1.45
N GLY A 149 -13.27 -0.11 -2.21
CA GLY A 149 -13.97 -0.49 -3.44
C GLY A 149 -15.45 -0.78 -3.21
N PHE A 150 -15.77 -1.53 -2.16
CA PHE A 150 -17.15 -1.81 -1.77
C PHE A 150 -17.90 -0.56 -1.32
N ALA A 151 -17.24 0.38 -0.65
CA ALA A 151 -17.85 1.64 -0.21
C ALA A 151 -18.15 2.61 -1.36
N VAL A 152 -17.43 2.52 -2.49
CA VAL A 152 -17.66 3.40 -3.66
C VAL A 152 -18.44 2.71 -4.79
N MET A 153 -18.70 1.41 -4.69
CA MET A 153 -19.45 0.62 -5.67
C MET A 153 -20.97 0.82 -5.47
N PRO A 154 -21.73 1.38 -6.43
CA PRO A 154 -23.09 1.85 -6.17
C PRO A 154 -24.06 0.79 -5.59
N PRO A 155 -24.15 -0.44 -6.12
CA PRO A 155 -25.05 -1.44 -5.53
C PRO A 155 -24.71 -1.80 -4.08
N LEU A 156 -23.41 -1.84 -3.74
CA LEU A 156 -22.96 -2.21 -2.40
C LEU A 156 -23.05 -1.03 -1.43
N ALA A 157 -22.62 0.15 -1.85
CA ALA A 157 -22.70 1.38 -1.06
C ALA A 157 -24.14 1.72 -0.67
N THR A 158 -25.11 1.52 -1.58
CA THR A 158 -26.51 1.85 -1.31
C THR A 158 -27.27 0.73 -0.60
N ASN A 159 -27.12 -0.53 -1.02
CA ASN A 159 -27.99 -1.62 -0.56
C ASN A 159 -27.31 -2.60 0.41
N ALA A 160 -25.97 -2.59 0.51
CA ALA A 160 -25.22 -3.58 1.26
C ALA A 160 -23.97 -2.98 1.94
N HIS A 161 -24.07 -1.75 2.45
CA HIS A 161 -22.93 -1.01 3.01
C HIS A 161 -22.26 -1.72 4.20
N TRP A 162 -22.99 -2.63 4.85
CA TRP A 162 -22.46 -3.51 5.88
C TRP A 162 -21.29 -4.37 5.37
N ILE A 163 -21.21 -4.70 4.07
CA ILE A 163 -20.09 -5.44 3.48
C ILE A 163 -18.81 -4.60 3.52
N ALA A 164 -18.89 -3.33 3.13
CA ALA A 164 -17.75 -2.41 3.19
C ALA A 164 -17.31 -2.20 4.64
N THR A 165 -18.28 -2.01 5.54
CA THR A 165 -18.04 -1.83 6.98
C THR A 165 -17.39 -3.07 7.62
N LEU A 166 -17.91 -4.27 7.34
CA LEU A 166 -17.34 -5.54 7.81
C LEU A 166 -15.90 -5.70 7.30
N THR A 167 -15.68 -5.43 6.02
CA THR A 167 -14.35 -5.52 5.39
C THR A 167 -13.37 -4.54 6.03
N LEU A 168 -13.82 -3.32 6.37
CA LEU A 168 -13.02 -2.34 7.10
C LEU A 168 -12.61 -2.86 8.50
N TRP A 169 -13.53 -3.48 9.25
CA TRP A 169 -13.20 -4.06 10.55
C TRP A 169 -12.26 -5.27 10.45
N VAL A 170 -12.40 -6.09 9.40
CA VAL A 170 -11.41 -7.13 9.09
C VAL A 170 -10.04 -6.52 8.80
N ALA A 171 -9.97 -5.40 8.07
CA ALA A 171 -8.74 -4.67 7.86
C ALA A 171 -8.12 -4.17 9.18
N VAL A 172 -8.95 -3.66 10.11
CA VAL A 172 -8.49 -3.27 11.46
C VAL A 172 -7.91 -4.46 12.22
N ALA A 173 -8.59 -5.61 12.22
CA ALA A 173 -8.11 -6.81 12.90
C ALA A 173 -6.76 -7.29 12.35
N LEU A 174 -6.60 -7.31 11.02
CA LEU A 174 -5.33 -7.64 10.37
C LEU A 174 -4.23 -6.61 10.68
N THR A 175 -4.60 -5.33 10.72
CA THR A 175 -3.69 -4.22 11.06
C THR A 175 -3.19 -4.36 12.50
N ALA A 176 -4.07 -4.67 13.45
CA ALA A 176 -3.74 -4.91 14.85
C ALA A 176 -2.85 -6.14 15.01
N TRP A 177 -3.21 -7.25 14.37
CA TRP A 177 -2.43 -8.50 14.42
C TRP A 177 -1.01 -8.32 13.87
N THR A 178 -0.89 -7.69 12.70
CA THR A 178 0.42 -7.41 12.10
C THR A 178 1.22 -6.40 12.91
N GLY A 179 0.56 -5.45 13.58
CA GLY A 179 1.21 -4.54 14.53
C GLY A 179 1.77 -5.28 15.74
N TRP A 180 0.99 -6.18 16.34
CA TRP A 180 1.43 -6.99 17.47
C TRP A 180 2.59 -7.94 17.11
N SER A 181 2.51 -8.61 15.95
CA SER A 181 3.62 -9.43 15.44
C SER A 181 4.90 -8.61 15.27
N TYR A 182 4.77 -7.36 14.83
CA TYR A 182 5.91 -6.47 14.63
C TYR A 182 6.58 -6.08 15.95
N LEU A 183 5.78 -5.73 16.96
CA LEU A 183 6.28 -5.37 18.30
C LEU A 183 7.05 -6.53 18.94
N ARG A 184 6.60 -7.77 18.74
CA ARG A 184 7.32 -8.97 19.22
C ARG A 184 8.67 -9.13 18.53
N SER A 185 8.73 -8.98 17.22
CA SER A 185 9.99 -9.04 16.47
C SER A 185 10.97 -7.91 16.86
N ALA A 186 10.47 -6.68 17.04
CA ALA A 186 11.31 -5.55 17.44
C ALA A 186 11.91 -5.75 18.84
N ARG A 187 11.12 -6.26 19.80
CA ARG A 187 11.62 -6.59 21.16
C ARG A 187 12.69 -7.67 21.15
N ALA A 188 12.55 -8.68 20.29
CA ALA A 188 13.55 -9.75 20.18
C ALA A 188 14.90 -9.23 19.65
N VAL A 189 14.89 -8.34 18.65
CA VAL A 189 16.11 -7.72 18.12
C VAL A 189 16.78 -6.82 19.17
N ALA A 190 16.00 -6.00 19.87
CA ALA A 190 16.53 -5.15 20.93
C ALA A 190 17.16 -5.96 22.08
N ALA A 191 16.56 -7.11 22.45
CA ALA A 191 17.11 -7.99 23.47
C ALA A 191 18.42 -8.67 23.05
N ALA A 192 18.57 -9.00 21.76
CA ALA A 192 19.81 -9.59 21.23
C ALA A 192 20.99 -8.59 21.23
N GLN A 193 20.73 -7.32 20.88
CA GLN A 193 21.77 -6.28 20.86
C GLN A 193 22.29 -5.93 22.25
N ILE A 194 21.41 -5.90 23.27
CA ILE A 194 21.82 -5.68 24.66
C ILE A 194 22.69 -6.84 25.19
N GLY A 195 22.48 -8.05 24.69
CA GLY A 195 23.28 -9.23 25.06
C GLY A 195 24.71 -9.18 24.50
N ASP A 196 24.87 -8.75 23.25
CA ASP A 196 26.18 -8.61 22.61
C ASP A 196 27.01 -7.48 23.26
N ASP A 197 26.40 -6.33 23.53
CA ASP A 197 27.04 -5.18 24.18
C ASP A 197 27.47 -5.47 25.64
N ALA A 198 26.82 -6.43 26.32
CA ALA A 198 27.18 -6.86 27.68
C ALA A 198 28.30 -7.92 27.70
N SER A 199 28.67 -8.47 26.54
CA SER A 199 29.70 -9.52 26.38
C SER A 199 31.00 -9.02 25.74
N SER A 200 31.07 -7.72 25.41
CA SER A 200 32.23 -7.02 24.87
C SER A 200 32.85 -6.06 25.89
#